data_AF-A0A4V3X9G2-F1
#
_entry.id   AF-A0A4V3X9G2-F1
#
_cell.length_a   1.000
_cell.length_b   1.000
_cell.length_c   1.000
_cell.angle_alpha   90.00
_cell.angle_beta   90.00
_cell.angle_gamma   90.00
#
_symmetry.space_group_name_H-M   'P 1'
#
loop_
_entity.id
_entity.type
_entity.pdbx_description
1 polymer ?
#
loop_
_entity_poly.entity_id
_entity_poly.type
_entity_poly.pdbx_seq_one_letter_code
_entity_poly.pdbx_strand_id
1 'polypeptide(L)' 'LVGVHGERALLAVDDVRAVRAGALLFVDVRVRVPKTLPVVEAAALEERMRVALVDVRREVAEVRVKFVPTDEEKKER' A
#
# COMPACT_ATOMS: atom_id res chain seq x y z
N LEU A 1 1.40 14.80 18.13
CA LEU A 1 1.13 15.16 16.73
C LEU A 1 1.37 13.91 15.87
N VAL A 2 0.38 13.04 15.75
CA VAL A 2 0.46 11.83 14.91
C VAL A 2 -0.77 11.84 14.04
N GLY A 3 -0.62 12.39 12.85
CA GLY A 3 -1.71 12.57 11.91
C GLY A 3 -1.23 13.49 10.80
N VAL A 4 -1.50 13.10 9.55
CA VAL A 4 -1.19 13.81 8.28
C VAL A 4 0.02 13.29 7.47
N HIS A 5 0.96 12.48 7.99
CA HIS A 5 2.08 11.98 7.15
C HIS A 5 1.74 10.77 6.27
N GLY A 6 0.75 9.96 6.65
CA GLY A 6 0.41 8.72 5.96
C GLY A 6 -0.10 8.89 4.51
N GLU A 7 -0.66 10.04 4.13
CA GLU A 7 -1.14 10.31 2.77
C GLU A 7 -0.03 10.81 1.85
N ARG A 8 0.99 11.47 2.41
CA ARG A 8 2.20 11.90 1.69
C ARG A 8 3.23 10.79 1.58
N ALA A 9 3.08 9.72 2.36
CA ALA A 9 3.98 8.58 2.38
C ALA A 9 3.86 7.69 1.14
N LEU A 10 2.70 7.62 0.49
CA LEU A 10 2.53 6.85 -0.74
C LEU A 10 2.95 7.71 -1.95
N LEU A 11 4.15 7.46 -2.46
CA LEU A 11 4.70 8.23 -3.57
C LEU A 11 4.18 7.72 -4.91
N ALA A 12 4.18 6.40 -5.09
CA ALA A 12 3.65 5.75 -6.29
C ALA A 12 3.24 4.30 -5.98
N VAL A 13 2.31 3.79 -6.79
CA VAL A 13 2.04 2.35 -6.89
C VAL A 13 2.67 1.89 -8.19
N ASP A 14 3.68 1.03 -8.10
CA ASP A 14 4.46 0.62 -9.27
C ASP A 14 3.88 -0.62 -9.95
N ASP A 15 3.25 -1.50 -9.17
CA ASP A 15 2.75 -2.77 -9.66
C ASP A 15 1.63 -3.30 -8.75
N VAL A 16 0.58 -3.83 -9.37
CA VAL A 16 -0.55 -4.46 -8.68
C VAL A 16 -0.80 -5.81 -9.36
N ARG A 17 -0.68 -6.89 -8.59
CA ARG A 17 -0.96 -8.24 -9.04
C ARG A 17 -2.09 -8.83 -8.22
N ALA A 18 -3.12 -9.31 -8.89
CA ALA A 18 -4.22 -10.02 -8.26
C ALA A 18 -4.27 -11.46 -8.78
N VAL A 19 -4.33 -12.43 -7.87
CA VAL A 19 -4.42 -13.86 -8.19
C VAL A 19 -5.68 -14.42 -7.53
N ARG A 20 -6.54 -15.04 -8.33
CA ARG A 20 -7.74 -15.72 -7.84
C ARG A 20 -7.41 -17.19 -7.57
N ALA A 21 -7.76 -17.67 -6.38
CA ALA A 21 -7.74 -19.09 -6.04
C ALA A 21 -9.13 -19.50 -5.53
N GLY A 22 -9.90 -20.14 -6.41
CA GLY A 22 -11.31 -20.46 -6.14
C GLY A 22 -12.14 -19.18 -5.93
N ALA A 23 -12.81 -19.09 -4.79
CA ALA A 23 -13.62 -17.93 -4.42
C ALA A 23 -12.80 -16.76 -3.82
N LEU A 24 -11.52 -16.97 -3.54
CA LEU A 24 -10.67 -15.99 -2.85
C LEU A 24 -9.78 -15.24 -3.83
N LEU A 25 -9.56 -13.96 -3.55
CA LEU A 25 -8.65 -13.09 -4.28
C LEU A 25 -7.47 -12.67 -3.37
N PHE A 26 -6.26 -12.85 -3.88
CA PHE A 26 -5.02 -12.46 -3.21
C PHE A 26 -4.39 -11.33 -4.01
N VAL A 27 -4.00 -10.25 -3.34
CA VAL A 27 -3.47 -9.05 -3.99
C VAL A 27 -2.09 -8.74 -3.47
N ASP A 28 -1.10 -8.70 -4.37
CA ASP A 28 0.24 -8.18 -4.10
C ASP A 28 0.37 -6.79 -4.70
N VAL A 29 0.82 -5.82 -3.91
CA VAL A 29 1.02 -4.43 -4.35
C VAL A 29 2.45 -4.00 -4.04
N ARG A 30 3.13 -3.39 -5.02
CA ARG A 30 4.41 -2.72 -4.82
C ARG A 30 4.19 -1.22 -4.76
N VAL A 31 4.67 -0.60 -3.68
CA VAL A 31 4.54 0.84 -3.45
C VAL A 31 5.88 1.50 -3.20
N ARG A 32 6.09 2.66 -3.80
CA ARG A 32 7.22 3.53 -3.49
C ARG A 32 6.89 4.43 -2.30
N VAL A 33 7.82 4.47 -1.34
CA VAL A 33 7.72 5.28 -0.12
C VAL A 33 9.03 6.00 0.15
N PRO A 34 9.02 7.13 0.87
CA PRO A 34 10.25 7.78 1.30
C PRO A 34 11.10 6.84 2.14
N LYS A 35 12.42 6.82 1.94
CA LYS A 35 13.33 6.03 2.79
C LYS A 35 13.33 6.46 4.26
N THR A 36 12.88 7.67 4.53
CA THR A 36 12.74 8.25 5.87
C THR A 36 11.43 7.89 6.56
N LEU A 37 10.53 7.17 5.87
CA LEU A 37 9.22 6.81 6.42
C LEU A 37 9.38 5.92 7.66
N PRO A 38 8.84 6.31 8.82
CA PRO A 38 8.87 5.47 10.01
C PRO A 38 8.09 4.17 9.79
N VAL A 39 8.60 3.05 10.33
CA VAL A 39 7.95 1.73 10.21
C VAL A 39 6.50 1.76 10.74
N VAL A 40 6.24 2.50 11.82
CA VAL A 40 4.89 2.66 12.37
C VAL A 40 3.92 3.34 11.37
N GLU A 41 4.42 4.30 10.60
CA GLU A 41 3.62 4.97 9.58
C GLU A 41 3.44 4.09 8.33
N ALA A 42 4.46 3.30 7.98
CA ALA A 42 4.37 2.29 6.93
C ALA A 42 3.30 1.22 7.27
N ALA A 43 3.28 0.73 8.51
CA ALA A 43 2.25 -0.20 8.98
C ALA A 43 0.84 0.43 8.93
N ALA A 44 0.70 1.69 9.32
CA ALA A 44 -0.57 2.41 9.18
C ALA A 44 -0.98 2.59 7.70
N LEU A 45 -0.01 2.79 6.79
CA LEU A 45 -0.28 2.86 5.35
C LEU A 45 -0.73 1.51 4.80
N GLU A 46 -0.07 0.42 5.17
CA GLU A 46 -0.48 -0.94 4.83
C GLU A 46 -1.90 -1.25 5.28
N GLU A 47 -2.23 -0.92 6.53
CA GLU A 47 -3.57 -1.08 7.10
C GLU A 47 -4.63 -0.36 6.25
N ARG A 48 -4.40 0.92 5.92
CA ARG A 48 -5.33 1.71 5.10
C ARG A 48 -5.51 1.11 3.70
N MET A 49 -4.42 0.66 3.07
CA MET A 49 -4.48 0.01 1.76
C MET A 49 -5.29 -1.29 1.82
N ARG A 50 -5.09 -2.08 2.87
CA ARG A 50 -5.85 -3.32 3.07
C ARG A 50 -7.34 -3.04 3.23
N VAL A 51 -7.71 -2.11 4.11
CA VAL A 51 -9.11 -1.72 4.33
C VAL A 51 -9.75 -1.24 3.03
N ALA A 52 -9.09 -0.34 2.30
CA ALA A 52 -9.60 0.18 1.04
C ALA A 52 -9.85 -0.92 -0.02
N LEU A 53 -8.94 -1.89 -0.14
CA LEU A 53 -9.10 -2.98 -1.12
C LEU A 53 -10.21 -3.96 -0.75
N VAL A 54 -10.35 -4.30 0.54
CA VAL A 54 -11.40 -5.18 1.04
C VAL A 54 -12.78 -4.52 0.94
N ASP A 55 -12.86 -3.20 1.20
CA ASP A 55 -14.12 -2.44 1.08
C ASP A 55 -14.64 -2.41 -0.36
N VAL A 56 -13.74 -2.32 -1.34
CA VAL A 56 -14.09 -2.34 -2.76
C VAL A 56 -14.43 -3.76 -3.25
N ARG A 57 -13.75 -4.80 -2.73
CA ARG A 57 -13.99 -6.21 -3.11
C ARG A 57 -13.96 -7.14 -1.91
N ARG A 58 -15.15 -7.59 -1.50
CA ARG A 58 -15.37 -8.56 -0.40
C ARG A 58 -14.66 -9.91 -0.57
N GLU A 59 -14.32 -10.28 -1.80
CA GLU A 59 -13.60 -11.52 -2.14
C GLU A 59 -12.07 -11.43 -1.89
N VAL A 60 -11.55 -10.25 -1.57
CA VAL A 60 -10.13 -10.07 -1.21
C VAL A 60 -9.88 -10.72 0.15
N ALA A 61 -9.15 -11.83 0.13
CA ALA A 61 -8.80 -12.58 1.32
C ALA A 61 -7.50 -12.06 1.97
N GLU A 62 -6.55 -11.59 1.15
CA GLU A 62 -5.25 -11.13 1.62
C GLU A 62 -4.72 -10.01 0.71
N VAL A 63 -4.09 -9.02 1.33
CA VAL A 63 -3.33 -7.96 0.65
C VAL A 63 -1.91 -7.98 1.19
N ARG A 64 -0.93 -8.12 0.30
CA ARG A 64 0.49 -8.02 0.61
C ARG A 64 1.04 -6.73 0.03
N VAL A 65 1.55 -5.85 0.89
CA VAL A 65 2.16 -4.60 0.48
C VAL A 65 3.68 -4.73 0.57
N LYS A 66 4.36 -4.56 -0.56
CA LYS A 66 5.81 -4.51 -0.63
C LYS A 66 6.26 -3.07 -0.79
N PHE A 67 6.88 -2.55 0.26
CA PHE A 67 7.47 -1.22 0.29
C PHE A 67 8.81 -1.20 -0.48
N VAL A 68 8.95 -0.23 -1.37
CA VAL A 68 10.15 0.08 -2.14
C VAL A 68 10.63 1.47 -1.71
N PRO A 69 11.58 1.57 -0.77
CA PRO A 69 12.13 2.85 -0.35
C PRO A 69 12.78 3.59 -1.52
N THR A 70 12.55 4.89 -1.64
CA THR A 70 13.20 5.74 -2.65
C THR A 70 13.65 7.08 -2.07
N ASP A 71 14.64 7.68 -2.72
CA ASP A 71 15.11 9.05 -2.52
C ASP A 71 14.27 10.09 -3.26
N GLU A 72 13.48 9.65 -4.24
CA GLU A 72 12.65 10.56 -5.05
C GLU A 72 11.43 11.03 -4.25
N GLU A 73 11.20 12.35 -4.21
CA GLU A 73 9.92 12.91 -3.79
C GLU A 73 8.84 12.65 -4.86
N LYS A 74 7.58 12.62 -4.43
CA LYS A 74 6.41 12.23 -5.23
C LYS A 74 6.41 12.94 -6.59
N LYS A 75 6.73 12.23 -7.67
CA LYS A 75 6.58 12.75 -9.04
C LYS A 75 5.11 12.65 -9.43
N GLU A 76 4.37 13.71 -9.14
CA GLU A 76 3.04 13.94 -9.73
C GLU A 76 3.25 14.18 -11.24
N ARG A 77 2.73 13.28 -12.08
CA ARG A 77 2.69 13.45 -13.53
C ARG A 77 1.41 14.17 -13.93
#